data_AF-P86902-F1
#
_entry.id   AF-P86902-F1
#
_cell.length_a   1.000
_cell.length_b   1.000
_cell.length_c   1.000
_cell.angle_alpha   90.00
_cell.angle_beta   90.00
_cell.angle_gamma   90.00
#
_symmetry.space_group_name_H-M   'P 1'
#
loop_
_entity.id
_entity.type
_entity.pdbx_description
1 polymer ?
#
loop_
_entity_poly.entity_id
_entity_poly.type
_entity_poly.pdbx_seq_one_letter_code
_entity_poly.pdbx_strand_id
1 'polypeptide(L)' 'GIPCGESCVFIPCITAAIGCSCKSKVCYRN' A
#
# COMPACT_ATOMS: atom_id res chain seq x y z
N GLY A 1 -9.02 -1.62 5.89
CA GLY A 1 -8.98 -0.77 4.69
C GLY A 1 -8.45 0.58 5.07
N ILE A 2 -7.29 0.59 5.73
CA ILE A 2 -6.64 1.80 6.27
C ILE A 2 -5.50 2.14 5.31
N PRO A 3 -5.38 3.39 4.84
CA PRO A 3 -4.24 3.77 4.01
C PRO A 3 -2.94 3.65 4.82
N CYS A 4 -1.94 2.97 4.26
CA CYS A 4 -0.62 2.80 4.88
C CYS A 4 0.26 4.03 4.76
N GLY A 5 -0.21 5.09 4.10
CA GLY A 5 0.56 6.29 3.81
C GLY A 5 1.52 6.15 2.63
N GLU A 6 1.45 5.03 1.90
CA GLU A 6 2.26 4.80 0.70
C GLU A 6 1.42 4.82 -0.57
N SER A 7 2.08 5.16 -1.67
CA SER A 7 1.50 5.13 -3.01
C SER A 7 2.24 4.11 -3.85
N CYS A 8 1.48 3.34 -4.62
CA CYS A 8 1.99 2.22 -5.41
C CYS A 8 1.98 2.49 -6.92
N VAL A 9 2.19 3.76 -7.32
CA VAL A 9 2.17 4.19 -8.73
C VAL A 9 3.46 3.86 -9.46
N PHE A 10 4.61 4.10 -8.81
CA PHE A 10 5.93 3.93 -9.41
C PHE A 10 6.78 2.87 -8.69
N ILE A 11 6.47 2.61 -7.42
CA ILE A 11 7.15 1.64 -6.58
C ILE A 11 6.10 0.73 -5.91
N PRO A 12 6.44 -0.53 -5.59
CA PRO A 12 5.56 -1.33 -4.75
C PRO A 12 5.46 -0.73 -3.35
N CYS A 13 4.39 -1.10 -2.62
CA CYS A 13 4.28 -0.76 -1.19
C CYS A 13 5.46 -1.39 -0.45
N ILE A 14 6.29 -0.58 0.20
CA ILE A 14 7.38 -1.04 1.07
C ILE A 14 6.79 -1.77 2.28
N THR A 15 5.67 -1.26 2.79
CA THR A 15 4.89 -1.91 3.84
C THR A 15 4.09 -3.12 3.39
N ALA A 16 4.28 -3.61 2.15
CA ALA A 16 3.77 -4.92 1.77
C ALA A 16 4.28 -6.02 2.72
N ALA A 17 5.50 -5.87 3.24
CA ALA A 17 6.06 -6.76 4.25
C ALA A 17 5.25 -6.82 5.56
N ILE A 18 4.51 -5.75 5.90
CA ILE A 18 3.65 -5.71 7.11
C ILE A 18 2.15 -5.92 6.80
N GLY A 19 1.83 -6.35 5.57
CA GLY A 19 0.46 -6.68 5.15
C GLY A 19 -0.32 -5.53 4.50
N CYS A 20 0.37 -4.52 3.96
CA CYS A 20 -0.27 -3.52 3.09
C CYS A 20 -0.36 -4.01 1.64
N SER A 21 -1.46 -3.66 0.97
CA SER A 21 -1.75 -4.07 -0.41
C SER A 21 -2.04 -2.86 -1.27
N CYS A 22 -1.51 -2.84 -2.49
CA CYS A 22 -1.81 -1.77 -3.44
C CYS A 22 -3.26 -1.86 -3.92
N LYS A 23 -4.05 -0.80 -3.71
CA LYS A 23 -5.41 -0.67 -4.23
C LYS A 23 -5.62 0.75 -4.71
N SER A 24 -6.10 0.94 -5.94
CA SER A 24 -6.36 2.29 -6.48
C SER A 24 -5.16 3.24 -6.35
N LYS A 25 -3.95 2.77 -6.68
CA LYS A 25 -2.68 3.54 -6.63
C LYS A 25 -2.21 3.94 -5.22
N VAL A 26 -2.92 3.54 -4.17
CA VAL A 26 -2.54 3.79 -2.77
C VAL A 26 -2.41 2.44 -2.05
N CYS A 27 -1.49 2.34 -1.11
CA CYS A 27 -1.29 1.14 -0.31
C CYS A 27 -2.28 1.14 0.85
N TYR A 28 -3.07 0.08 0.98
CA TYR A 28 -4.08 -0.09 2.02
C TYR A 28 -3.84 -1.39 2.79
N ARG A 29 -3.94 -1.33 4.11
CA ARG A 29 -3.97 -2.49 4.99
C ARG A 29 -5.42 -2.92 5.23
N ASN A 30 -5.64 -4.24 5.39
CA ASN A 30 -6.96 -4.82 5.67
C ASN A 30 -7.71 -4.12 6.80
#